data_AF-A0A7R7ANE0-F1
#
_entry.id   AF-A0A7R7ANE0-F1
#
_cell.length_a   1.000
_cell.length_b   1.000
_cell.length_c   1.000
_cell.angle_alpha   90.00
_cell.angle_beta   90.00
_cell.angle_gamma   90.00
#
_symmetry.space_group_name_H-M   'P 1'
#
loop_
_entity.id
_entity.type
_entity.pdbx_description
1 polymer ?
#
loop_
_entity_poly.entity_id
_entity_poly.type
_entity_poly.pdbx_seq_one_letter_code
_entity_poly.pdbx_strand_id
1 'polypeptide(L)' 'MLHEPLHFRFARSVNIQWHSENLAPREPTSNDGLSWHLRHAIRCNCYRLPGEVARELERRQIFAYISDPD' A
#
# COMPACT_ATOMS: atom_id res chain seq x y z
N MET A 1 -24.13 -6.29 21.57
CA MET A 1 -22.80 -5.71 21.32
C MET A 1 -22.69 -5.49 19.82
N LEU A 2 -22.74 -4.24 19.38
CA LEU A 2 -22.64 -3.89 17.97
C LEU A 2 -21.14 -3.81 17.62
N HIS A 3 -20.70 -4.62 16.67
CA HIS A 3 -19.34 -4.55 16.15
C HIS A 3 -19.27 -3.32 15.24
N GLU A 4 -18.70 -2.23 15.74
CA GLU A 4 -18.43 -1.07 14.89
C GLU A 4 -17.40 -1.48 13.82
N PRO A 5 -17.67 -1.26 12.51
CA PRO A 5 -16.63 -1.43 11.52
C PRO A 5 -15.53 -0.43 11.84
N LEU A 6 -14.28 -0.89 11.78
CA LEU A 6 -13.10 -0.09 12.08
C LEU A 6 -13.01 1.08 11.09
N HIS A 7 -13.65 2.20 11.41
CA HIS A 7 -13.35 3.49 10.81
C HIS A 7 -12.02 3.97 11.42
N PHE A 8 -10.93 3.29 11.06
CA PHE A 8 -9.59 3.79 11.29
C PHE A 8 -9.40 5.07 10.48
N ARG A 9 -9.74 6.22 11.07
CA ARG A 9 -9.33 7.53 10.59
C ARG A 9 -7.85 7.74 10.94
N PHE A 10 -6.96 6.97 10.34
CA PHE A 10 -5.55 7.38 10.28
C PHE A 10 -5.46 8.59 9.37
N ALA A 11 -4.94 9.71 9.88
CA ALA A 11 -4.70 10.90 9.07
C ALA A 11 -3.86 10.52 7.85
N ARG A 12 -4.23 11.02 6.66
CA ARG A 12 -3.44 10.80 5.43
C ARG A 12 -2.04 11.39 5.65
N SER A 13 -1.02 10.55 5.63
CA SER A 13 0.38 10.96 5.76
C SER A 13 1.11 10.68 4.45
N VAL A 14 1.75 11.70 3.89
CA VAL A 14 2.59 11.58 2.70
C VAL A 14 4.05 11.78 3.09
N ASN A 15 4.90 10.80 2.77
CA ASN A 15 6.34 10.96 2.84
C ASN A 15 6.83 11.58 1.51
N ILE A 16 7.03 12.90 1.52
CA ILE A 16 7.38 13.67 0.31
C ILE A 16 8.72 13.18 -0.26
N GLN A 17 9.72 12.97 0.60
CA GLN A 17 11.04 12.50 0.17
C GLN A 17 10.94 11.16 -0.57
N TRP A 18 10.18 10.21 -0.02
CA TRP A 18 10.02 8.91 -0.65
C TRP A 18 9.38 9.03 -2.04
N HIS A 19 8.36 9.88 -2.20
CA HIS A 19 7.72 10.11 -3.50
C HIS A 19 8.65 10.78 -4.52
N SER A 20 9.51 11.71 -4.09
CA SER A 20 10.49 12.35 -4.97
C SER A 20 11.56 11.36 -5.47
N GLU A 21 11.94 10.39 -4.64
CA GLU A 21 12.96 9.39 -4.96
C GLU A 21 12.38 8.13 -5.64
N ASN A 22 11.08 7.85 -5.47
CA ASN A 22 10.42 6.64 -5.97
C ASN A 22 9.17 7.03 -6.76
N LEU A 23 9.35 7.42 -8.02
CA LEU A 23 8.26 7.75 -8.92
C LEU A 23 7.36 6.54 -9.18
N ALA A 24 6.05 6.77 -9.27
CA ALA A 24 5.09 5.72 -9.57
C ALA A 24 5.37 5.09 -10.95
N PRO A 25 5.41 3.76 -11.05
CA PRO A 25 5.57 3.07 -12.33
C PRO A 25 4.39 3.34 -13.27
N ARG A 26 4.67 3.29 -14.58
CA ARG A 26 3.64 3.46 -15.62
C ARG A 26 2.58 2.37 -15.59
N GLU A 27 3.01 1.12 -15.39
CA GLU A 27 2.14 -0.06 -15.35
C GLU A 27 2.01 -0.55 -13.89
N PRO A 28 0.89 -0.23 -13.21
CA PRO A 28 0.77 -0.46 -11.76
C PRO A 28 0.70 -1.94 -11.36
N THR A 29 0.30 -2.83 -12.27
CA THR A 29 0.20 -4.29 -12.07
C THR A 29 1.43 -5.07 -12.54
N SER A 30 2.43 -4.38 -13.11
CA SER A 30 3.74 -4.98 -13.41
C SER A 30 4.46 -5.39 -12.13
N ASN A 31 5.51 -6.23 -12.22
CA ASN A 31 6.30 -6.61 -11.04
C ASN A 31 6.85 -5.38 -10.29
N ASP A 32 7.31 -4.37 -11.03
CA ASP A 32 7.81 -3.12 -10.46
C ASP A 32 6.68 -2.29 -9.84
N GLY A 33 5.52 -2.24 -10.49
CA GLY A 33 4.30 -1.60 -9.98
C GLY A 33 3.85 -2.19 -8.64
N LEU A 34 3.70 -3.51 -8.57
CA LEU A 34 3.32 -4.21 -7.36
C LEU A 34 4.34 -3.98 -6.24
N SER A 35 5.63 -4.13 -6.55
CA SER A 35 6.71 -3.91 -5.58
C SER A 35 6.74 -2.47 -5.07
N TRP A 36 6.51 -1.49 -5.96
CA TRP A 36 6.42 -0.09 -5.60
C TRP A 36 5.26 0.16 -4.64
N HIS A 37 4.06 -0.38 -4.91
CA HIS A 37 2.89 -0.20 -4.06
C HIS A 37 3.04 -0.83 -2.68
N LEU A 38 3.69 -2.00 -2.58
CA LEU A 38 4.00 -2.63 -1.29
C LEU A 38 4.97 -1.78 -0.47
N ARG A 39 6.04 -1.25 -1.09
CA ARG A 39 6.99 -0.33 -0.43
C ARG A 39 6.35 1.00 -0.06
N HIS A 40 5.46 1.52 -0.90
CA HIS A 40 4.71 2.76 -0.67
C HIS A 40 3.86 2.66 0.60
N ALA A 41 3.12 1.56 0.76
CA ALA A 41 2.23 1.34 1.89
C ALA A 41 2.95 1.28 3.25
N ILE A 42 4.24 0.93 3.26
CA ILE A 42 5.08 0.93 4.47
C ILE A 42 5.52 2.36 4.84
N ARG A 43 5.67 3.25 3.85
CA ARG A 43 6.27 4.59 4.01
C ARG A 43 5.24 5.71 4.10
N CYS A 44 4.07 5.52 3.52
CA CYS A 44 3.01 6.51 3.40
C CYS A 44 1.64 5.90 3.67
N ASN A 45 0.72 6.70 4.19
CA ASN A 45 -0.73 6.39 4.22
C ASN A 45 -1.52 7.42 3.37
N CYS A 46 -0.91 7.93 2.30
CA CYS A 46 -1.46 9.03 1.51
C CYS A 46 -2.57 8.60 0.56
N TYR A 47 -2.58 7.33 0.16
CA TYR A 47 -3.56 6.79 -0.78
C TYR A 47 -3.85 5.31 -0.49
N ARG A 48 -5.10 4.88 -0.72
CA ARG A 48 -5.48 3.47 -0.61
C ARG A 48 -4.89 2.68 -1.77
N LEU A 49 -4.60 1.40 -1.57
CA LEU A 49 -4.15 0.53 -2.64
C LEU A 49 -5.18 0.51 -3.79
N PRO A 50 -4.79 0.77 -5.05
CA PRO A 50 -5.71 0.71 -6.18
C PRO A 50 -6.36 -0.67 -6.33
N GLY A 51 -7.63 -0.72 -6.74
CA GLY A 51 -8.37 -1.97 -6.80
C GLY A 51 -7.78 -3.01 -7.76
N GLU A 52 -7.20 -2.58 -8.88
CA GLU A 52 -6.52 -3.49 -9.84
C GLU A 52 -5.23 -4.09 -9.28
N VAL A 53 -4.48 -3.30 -8.53
CA VAL A 53 -3.25 -3.73 -7.84
C VAL A 53 -3.60 -4.73 -6.75
N ALA A 54 -4.64 -4.46 -5.96
CA ALA A 54 -5.13 -5.38 -4.93
C ALA A 54 -5.55 -6.74 -5.52
N ARG A 55 -6.35 -6.72 -6.60
CA ARG A 55 -6.75 -7.95 -7.31
C ARG A 55 -5.55 -8.71 -7.87
N GLU A 56 -4.55 -7.99 -8.38
CA GLU A 56 -3.36 -8.63 -8.94
C GLU A 56 -2.47 -9.27 -7.87
N LEU A 57 -2.30 -8.62 -6.71
CA LEU A 57 -1.61 -9.21 -5.56
C LEU A 57 -2.34 -10.48 -5.07
N GLU A 58 -3.67 -10.42 -4.95
CA GLU A 58 -4.49 -11.55 -4.54
C GLU A 58 -4.38 -12.71 -5.55
N ARG A 59 -4.50 -12.42 -6.85
CA ARG A 59 -4.34 -13.42 -7.94
C ARG A 59 -2.98 -14.11 -7.89
N ARG A 60 -1.93 -13.39 -7.50
CA ARG A 60 -0.56 -13.90 -7.36
C ARG A 60 -0.27 -14.49 -5.97
N GLN A 61 -1.25 -14.47 -5.07
CA GLN A 61 -1.11 -14.92 -3.68
C GLN A 61 0.02 -14.21 -2.93
N ILE A 62 0.23 -12.92 -3.20
CA ILE A 62 1.22 -12.08 -2.53
C ILE A 62 0.53 -11.36 -1.38
N PHE A 63 0.98 -11.67 -0.16
CA PHE A 63 0.51 -11.05 1.08
C PHE A 63 1.68 -10.36 1.77
N ALA A 64 1.46 -9.14 2.26
CA ALA A 64 2.45 -8.40 3.03
C ALA A 64 2.02 -8.31 4.49
N TYR A 65 2.96 -8.58 5.40
CA TYR A 65 2.77 -8.50 6.84
C TYR A 65 3.81 -7.51 7.38
N ILE A 66 3.37 -6.57 8.21
CA ILE A 66 4.28 -5.70 8.94
C ILE A 66 4.62 -6.45 10.23
N SER A 67 5.86 -6.91 10.34
CA SER A 67 6.40 -7.40 11.60
C SER A 67 7.00 -6.20 12.33
N ASP A 68 6.51 -5.92 13.54
CA ASP A 68 7.21 -5.04 14.45
C ASP A 68 8.50 -5.73 14.87
N PRO A 69 9.68 -5.09 14.78
CA PRO A 69 10.88 -5.63 15.38
C PRO A 69 10.73 -5.56 16.91
N ASP A 70 10.88 -6.71 17.58
CA ASP A 70 11.00 -6.82 19.04
C ASP A 70 12.12 -5.92 19.59
#